data_AF-A0A6J8CS67-F1
#
_entry.id   AF-A0A6J8CS67-F1
#
_cell.length_a   1.000
_cell.length_b   1.000
_cell.length_c   1.000
_cell.angle_alpha   90.00
_cell.angle_beta   90.00
_cell.angle_gamma   90.00
#
_symmetry.space_group_name_H-M   'P 1'
#
loop_
_entity.id
_entity.type
_entity.pdbx_description
1 polymer ?
#
loop_
_entity_poly.entity_id
_entity_poly.type
_entity_poly.pdbx_seq_one_letter_code
_entity_poly.pdbx_strand_id
1 'polypeptide(L)'
;MSSNRLSILFKKFFWRSTKLKQVYLDHNLLVDWNVTIEHIKGLEIIDISWNQILCLSPNGMKLLEKSFSTNVSITMLNNPLHCSCDSLNFFKWVQKHRKHFLHFKNYTCSYKGGDFTISKTNILLKKDCASYIEVIVLSVIFIITFITVVCTSLIYRFRWKLRYWYYFMKGAYGYHRLETDDHYQFDAFVSYPDSDRHFPKDEMVDYL
;
A
#
# COMPACT_ATOMS: atom_id res chain seq x y z
N MET A 1 24.95 26.94 -26.51
CA MET A 1 25.41 25.65 -27.03
C MET A 1 24.20 24.85 -27.52
N SER A 2 23.34 25.49 -28.31
CA SER A 2 22.19 24.86 -28.94
C SER A 2 22.63 24.03 -30.14
N SER A 3 21.83 23.04 -30.54
CA SER A 3 22.03 22.26 -31.77
C SER A 3 23.38 21.55 -31.83
N ASN A 4 23.80 20.95 -30.72
CA ASN A 4 24.96 20.08 -30.66
C ASN A 4 24.51 18.63 -30.43
N ARG A 5 25.46 17.69 -30.38
CA ARG A 5 25.19 16.29 -30.01
C ARG A 5 25.55 16.02 -28.54
N LEU A 6 25.35 17.01 -27.66
CA LEU A 6 25.72 16.87 -26.25
C LEU A 6 24.75 15.90 -25.56
N SER A 7 25.28 14.80 -25.04
CA SER A 7 24.52 13.82 -24.26
C SER A 7 24.81 13.89 -22.75
N ILE A 8 26.03 14.30 -22.39
CA ILE A 8 26.52 14.31 -21.01
C ILE A 8 26.95 15.72 -20.64
N LEU A 9 26.42 16.22 -19.52
CA LEU A 9 26.90 17.44 -18.89
C LEU A 9 27.70 17.09 -17.64
N PHE A 10 28.96 17.50 -17.59
CA PHE A 10 29.79 17.31 -16.41
C PHE A 10 29.43 18.32 -15.32
N LYS A 11 29.59 17.91 -14.05
CA LYS A 11 29.21 18.75 -12.89
C LYS A 11 29.85 20.14 -12.87
N LYS A 12 31.11 20.23 -13.30
CA LYS A 12 31.89 21.46 -13.32
C LYS A 12 31.81 22.22 -14.65
N PHE A 13 30.85 21.90 -15.53
CA PHE A 13 30.83 22.47 -16.90
C PHE A 13 30.87 24.02 -16.91
N PHE A 14 30.16 24.69 -16.00
CA PHE A 14 30.14 26.16 -15.88
C PHE A 14 30.93 26.72 -14.68
N TRP A 15 31.89 25.97 -14.12
CA TRP A 15 32.50 26.33 -12.82
C TRP A 15 33.22 27.68 -12.79
N ARG A 16 33.80 28.14 -13.90
CA ARG A 16 34.47 29.46 -14.01
C ARG A 16 33.53 30.60 -14.40
N SER A 17 32.31 30.27 -14.78
CA SER A 17 31.41 31.21 -15.43
C SER A 17 30.55 31.93 -14.40
N THR A 18 30.99 33.09 -13.90
CA THR A 18 30.26 33.85 -12.87
C THR A 18 29.31 34.92 -13.43
N LYS A 19 29.50 35.32 -14.69
CA LYS A 19 28.73 36.40 -15.36
C LYS A 19 27.66 35.88 -16.34
N LEU A 20 27.41 34.58 -16.38
CA LEU A 20 26.40 34.02 -17.29
C LEU A 20 25.00 34.49 -16.90
N LYS A 21 24.23 34.91 -17.91
CA LYS A 21 22.81 35.26 -17.77
C LYS A 21 21.88 34.22 -18.36
N GLN A 22 22.29 33.61 -19.47
CA GLN A 22 21.43 32.70 -20.23
C GLN A 22 22.23 31.47 -20.62
N VAL A 23 21.64 30.30 -20.45
CA VAL A 23 22.22 29.00 -20.81
C VAL A 23 21.29 28.32 -21.79
N TYR A 24 21.68 28.32 -23.07
CA TYR A 24 20.97 27.64 -24.14
C TYR A 24 21.65 26.30 -24.44
N LEU A 25 20.96 25.21 -24.14
CA LEU A 25 21.33 23.80 -24.34
C LEU A 25 20.21 23.05 -25.10
N ASP A 26 19.35 23.79 -25.80
CA ASP A 26 18.29 23.24 -26.61
C ASP A 26 18.82 22.46 -27.83
N HIS A 27 18.00 21.55 -28.37
CA HIS A 27 18.35 20.71 -29.51
C HIS A 27 19.63 19.90 -29.29
N ASN A 28 19.69 19.17 -28.17
CA ASN A 28 20.79 18.28 -27.81
C ASN A 28 20.24 16.87 -27.48
N LEU A 29 21.06 16.00 -26.89
CA LEU A 29 20.72 14.62 -26.52
C LEU A 29 20.74 14.42 -25.00
N LEU A 30 20.44 15.47 -24.24
CA LEU A 30 20.48 15.43 -22.79
C LEU A 30 19.35 14.57 -22.24
N VAL A 31 19.69 13.67 -21.32
CA VAL A 31 18.71 12.83 -20.61
C VAL A 31 18.44 13.35 -19.19
N ASP A 32 19.39 14.08 -18.61
CA ASP A 32 19.31 14.61 -17.25
C ASP A 32 20.13 15.90 -17.08
N TRP A 33 19.88 16.60 -15.97
CA TRP A 33 20.66 17.76 -15.54
C TRP A 33 21.70 17.36 -14.49
N ASN A 34 22.98 17.64 -14.75
CA ASN A 34 24.05 17.31 -13.81
C ASN A 34 25.02 18.47 -13.53
N VAL A 35 24.70 19.70 -13.94
CA VAL A 35 25.62 20.84 -13.79
C VAL A 35 25.35 21.62 -12.51
N THR A 36 26.42 22.05 -11.84
CA THR A 36 26.30 22.99 -10.71
C THR A 36 26.40 24.43 -11.22
N ILE A 37 25.34 25.21 -10.97
CA ILE A 37 25.20 26.62 -11.38
C ILE A 37 24.85 27.55 -10.22
N GLU A 38 24.93 27.04 -8.98
CA GLU A 38 24.62 27.78 -7.74
C GLU A 38 25.47 29.05 -7.57
N HIS A 39 26.70 29.07 -8.07
CA HIS A 39 27.60 30.22 -8.01
C HIS A 39 27.23 31.35 -8.99
N ILE A 40 26.33 31.11 -9.94
CA ILE A 40 25.99 32.04 -11.03
C ILE A 40 24.78 32.88 -10.64
N LYS A 41 24.99 33.90 -9.79
CA LYS A 41 23.91 34.72 -9.24
C LYS A 41 23.14 35.54 -10.29
N GLY A 42 23.75 35.81 -11.45
CA GLY A 42 23.14 36.59 -12.53
C GLY A 42 22.37 35.76 -13.56
N LEU A 43 22.16 34.47 -13.32
CA LEU A 43 21.46 33.59 -14.24
C LEU A 43 19.96 33.93 -14.26
N GLU A 44 19.41 34.04 -15.47
CA GLU A 44 18.02 34.43 -15.75
C GLU A 44 17.29 33.31 -16.51
N ILE A 45 17.96 32.64 -17.47
CA ILE A 45 17.31 31.65 -18.34
C ILE A 45 18.15 30.38 -18.48
N ILE A 46 17.49 29.23 -18.39
CA ILE A 46 18.02 27.91 -18.76
C ILE A 46 17.07 27.28 -19.79
N ASP A 47 17.56 27.09 -21.00
CA ASP A 47 16.82 26.39 -22.05
C ASP A 47 17.43 25.00 -22.29
N ILE A 48 16.68 23.96 -21.96
CA ILE A 48 17.00 22.55 -22.23
C ILE A 48 15.87 21.91 -23.05
N SER A 49 15.15 22.71 -23.84
CA SER A 49 14.09 22.24 -24.73
C SER A 49 14.65 21.34 -25.84
N TRP A 50 13.82 20.50 -26.47
CA TRP A 50 14.27 19.63 -27.57
C TRP A 50 15.47 18.74 -27.19
N ASN A 51 15.33 18.04 -26.06
CA ASN A 51 16.31 17.06 -25.58
C ASN A 51 15.61 15.71 -25.38
N GLN A 52 16.27 14.74 -24.74
CA GLN A 52 15.76 13.39 -24.48
C GLN A 52 15.41 13.17 -23.01
N ILE A 53 14.98 14.22 -22.31
CA ILE A 53 14.65 14.15 -20.89
C ILE A 53 13.31 13.44 -20.72
N LEU A 54 13.31 12.29 -20.06
CA LEU A 54 12.10 11.58 -19.65
C LEU A 54 11.58 12.13 -18.32
N CYS A 55 12.50 12.29 -17.36
CA CYS A 55 12.29 12.93 -16.06
C CYS A 55 13.66 13.30 -15.49
N LEU A 56 13.75 14.38 -14.70
CA LEU A 56 15.00 14.72 -14.03
C LEU A 56 15.27 13.80 -12.84
N SER A 57 16.53 13.44 -12.63
CA SER A 57 16.92 12.66 -11.46
C SER A 57 16.78 13.47 -10.16
N PRO A 58 16.70 12.81 -8.98
CA PRO A 58 16.71 13.51 -7.70
C PRO A 58 17.90 14.46 -7.53
N ASN A 59 19.07 14.07 -8.06
CA ASN A 59 20.26 14.91 -8.04
C ASN A 59 20.10 16.12 -8.99
N GLY A 60 19.60 15.91 -10.20
CA GLY A 60 19.35 17.00 -11.16
C GLY A 60 18.35 18.03 -10.64
N MET A 61 17.24 17.57 -10.05
CA MET A 61 16.27 18.44 -9.38
C MET A 61 16.91 19.24 -8.25
N LYS A 62 17.70 18.60 -7.39
CA LYS A 62 18.40 19.26 -6.27
C LYS A 62 19.40 20.31 -6.74
N LEU A 63 20.13 20.03 -7.83
CA LEU A 63 21.09 20.97 -8.40
C LEU A 63 20.41 22.20 -9.01
N LEU A 64 19.27 22.01 -9.70
CA LEU A 64 18.46 23.13 -10.22
C LEU A 64 17.78 23.91 -9.10
N GLU A 65 17.24 23.23 -8.08
CA GLU A 65 16.53 23.88 -6.97
C GLU A 65 17.43 24.84 -6.20
N LYS A 66 18.73 24.55 -6.08
CA LYS A 66 19.73 25.49 -5.53
C LYS A 66 19.78 26.83 -6.28
N SER A 67 19.54 26.82 -7.59
CA SER A 67 19.51 28.02 -8.43
C SER A 67 18.17 28.78 -8.40
N PHE A 68 17.12 28.20 -7.81
CA PHE A 68 15.81 28.87 -7.69
C PHE A 68 15.76 29.96 -6.60
N SER A 69 16.83 30.10 -5.82
CA SER A 69 17.02 31.26 -4.92
C SER A 69 17.07 32.60 -5.68
N THR A 70 17.36 32.57 -6.98
CA THR A 70 17.28 33.71 -7.90
C THR A 70 16.09 33.56 -8.85
N ASN A 71 15.66 34.64 -9.52
CA ASN A 71 14.56 34.62 -10.50
C ASN A 71 14.95 33.93 -11.82
N VAL A 72 15.49 32.71 -11.75
CA VAL A 72 15.85 31.89 -12.91
C VAL A 72 14.58 31.26 -13.49
N SER A 73 14.48 31.32 -14.80
CA SER A 73 13.44 30.70 -15.60
C SER A 73 14.02 29.52 -16.39
N ILE A 74 13.31 28.40 -16.38
CA ILE A 74 13.70 27.15 -17.05
C ILE A 74 12.64 26.80 -18.10
N THR A 75 13.08 26.37 -19.27
CA THR A 75 12.23 25.68 -20.25
C THR A 75 12.80 24.30 -20.58
N MET A 76 11.93 23.29 -20.58
CA MET A 76 12.22 21.92 -20.97
C MET A 76 11.17 21.42 -21.98
N LEU A 77 10.57 22.33 -22.73
CA LEU A 77 9.54 22.00 -23.72
C LEU A 77 10.07 21.04 -24.79
N ASN A 78 9.16 20.29 -25.42
CA ASN A 78 9.51 19.34 -26.48
C ASN A 78 10.55 18.29 -26.06
N ASN A 79 10.51 17.88 -24.79
CA ASN A 79 11.19 16.69 -24.30
C ASN A 79 10.18 15.54 -24.20
N PRO A 80 10.59 14.27 -24.42
CA PRO A 80 9.72 13.10 -24.32
C PRO A 80 9.40 12.74 -22.87
N LEU A 81 8.83 13.66 -22.10
CA LEU A 81 8.55 13.47 -20.68
C LEU A 81 7.67 12.22 -20.49
N HIS A 82 8.10 11.32 -19.63
CA HIS A 82 7.40 10.05 -19.39
C HIS A 82 6.75 10.07 -18.01
N CYS A 83 5.43 10.03 -18.00
CA CYS A 83 4.63 9.97 -16.79
C CYS A 83 4.51 8.52 -16.32
N SER A 84 5.00 8.25 -15.12
CA SER A 84 5.01 6.95 -14.45
C SER A 84 5.11 7.13 -12.95
N CYS A 85 4.93 6.07 -12.17
CA CYS A 85 5.07 6.15 -10.71
C CYS A 85 6.48 6.56 -10.27
N ASP A 86 7.51 6.18 -11.02
CA ASP A 86 8.90 6.54 -10.72
C ASP A 86 9.16 8.04 -10.92
N SER A 87 8.55 8.62 -11.97
CA SER A 87 8.64 10.05 -12.28
C SER A 87 7.72 10.95 -11.45
N LEU A 88 6.88 10.38 -10.58
CA LEU A 88 5.87 11.15 -9.82
C LEU A 88 6.49 12.26 -8.98
N ASN A 89 7.65 11.99 -8.37
CA ASN A 89 8.37 12.97 -7.56
C ASN A 89 8.85 14.15 -8.40
N PHE A 90 9.28 13.90 -9.64
CA PHE A 90 9.66 14.94 -10.59
C PHE A 90 8.48 15.85 -10.93
N PHE A 91 7.33 15.29 -11.30
CA PHE A 91 6.16 16.12 -11.64
C PHE A 91 5.62 16.91 -10.44
N LYS A 92 5.64 16.33 -9.22
CA LYS A 92 5.36 17.08 -7.99
C LYS A 92 6.33 18.25 -7.79
N TRP A 93 7.62 18.04 -8.03
CA TRP A 93 8.63 19.07 -7.93
C TRP A 93 8.45 20.19 -8.97
N VAL A 94 8.16 19.85 -10.23
CA VAL A 94 7.85 20.84 -11.28
C VAL A 94 6.61 21.67 -10.89
N GLN A 95 5.55 21.04 -10.38
CA GLN A 95 4.36 21.76 -9.92
C GLN A 95 4.65 22.68 -8.73
N LYS A 96 5.43 22.21 -7.75
CA LYS A 96 5.86 23.02 -6.59
C LYS A 96 6.61 24.28 -7.04
N HIS A 97 7.46 24.16 -8.06
CA HIS A 97 8.28 25.24 -8.58
C HIS A 97 7.74 25.87 -9.88
N ARG A 98 6.41 25.78 -10.13
CA ARG A 98 5.77 26.22 -11.39
C ARG A 98 6.16 27.61 -11.89
N LYS A 99 6.51 28.54 -10.98
CA LYS A 99 6.90 29.93 -11.30
C LYS A 99 8.21 30.01 -12.09
N HIS A 100 9.09 29.03 -11.92
CA HIS A 100 10.36 28.94 -12.63
C HIS A 100 10.20 28.27 -14.00
N PHE A 101 9.06 27.66 -14.33
CA PHE A 101 8.86 26.98 -15.61
C PHE A 101 8.16 27.87 -16.63
N LEU A 102 8.88 28.26 -17.68
CA LEU A 102 8.34 29.07 -18.77
C LEU A 102 7.28 28.28 -19.54
N HIS A 103 6.15 28.92 -19.84
CA HIS A 103 5.02 28.31 -20.53
C HIS A 103 4.54 27.00 -19.89
N PHE A 104 4.46 26.95 -18.55
CA PHE A 104 4.06 25.76 -17.78
C PHE A 104 2.82 25.00 -18.32
N LYS A 105 1.86 25.69 -18.94
CA LYS A 105 0.66 25.08 -19.54
C LYS A 105 0.95 24.18 -20.75
N ASN A 106 2.08 24.37 -21.42
CA ASN A 106 2.45 23.65 -22.63
C ASN A 106 3.21 22.35 -22.35
N TYR A 107 3.50 22.05 -21.08
CA TYR A 107 4.18 20.81 -20.73
C TYR A 107 3.20 19.64 -20.76
N THR A 108 3.51 18.67 -21.61
CA THR A 108 2.84 17.39 -21.72
C THR A 108 3.80 16.27 -21.34
N CYS A 109 3.25 15.12 -20.96
CA CYS A 109 3.98 13.88 -20.78
C CYS A 109 3.16 12.71 -21.35
N SER A 110 3.86 11.65 -21.73
CA SER A 110 3.23 10.42 -22.21
C SER A 110 2.96 9.46 -21.04
N TYR A 111 1.77 8.86 -21.00
CA TYR A 111 1.39 7.80 -20.07
C TYR A 111 0.45 6.81 -20.76
N LYS A 112 0.77 5.51 -20.74
CA LYS A 112 -0.07 4.44 -21.33
C LYS A 112 -0.55 4.77 -22.77
N GLY A 113 0.33 5.35 -23.59
CA GLY A 113 0.04 5.69 -25.00
C GLY A 113 -0.76 6.96 -25.23
N GLY A 114 -1.09 7.73 -24.19
CA GLY A 114 -1.74 9.04 -24.30
C GLY A 114 -0.88 10.18 -23.75
N ASP A 115 -1.05 11.37 -24.31
CA ASP A 115 -0.39 12.59 -23.84
C ASP A 115 -1.27 13.36 -22.86
N PHE A 116 -0.71 13.71 -21.70
CA PHE A 116 -1.39 14.41 -20.63
C PHE A 116 -0.62 15.67 -20.21
N THR A 117 -1.35 16.75 -19.94
CA THR A 117 -0.75 17.97 -19.39
C THR A 117 -0.28 17.74 -17.95
N ILE A 118 0.91 18.24 -17.57
CA ILE A 118 1.47 18.11 -16.21
C ILE A 118 0.50 18.58 -15.11
N SER A 119 -0.39 19.54 -15.39
CA SER A 119 -1.40 19.97 -14.42
C SER A 119 -2.38 18.86 -14.02
N LYS A 120 -2.70 17.93 -14.93
CA LYS A 120 -3.61 16.81 -14.71
C LYS A 120 -2.90 15.54 -14.22
N THR A 121 -1.58 15.43 -14.39
CA THR A 121 -0.81 14.22 -14.06
C THR A 121 -0.83 13.90 -12.57
N ASN A 122 -0.77 14.91 -11.71
CA ASN A 122 -0.80 14.68 -10.26
C ASN A 122 -2.09 14.02 -9.78
N ILE A 123 -3.23 14.23 -10.44
CA ILE A 123 -4.49 13.59 -10.04
C ILE A 123 -4.49 12.12 -10.51
N LEU A 124 -4.06 11.91 -11.76
CA LEU A 124 -4.11 10.60 -12.42
C LEU A 124 -3.07 9.64 -11.83
N LEU A 125 -1.81 10.09 -11.71
CA LEU A 125 -0.73 9.28 -11.15
C LEU A 125 -0.86 9.12 -9.64
N LYS A 126 -1.41 10.08 -8.89
CA LYS A 126 -1.61 9.89 -7.44
C LYS A 126 -2.62 8.78 -7.16
N LYS A 127 -3.60 8.56 -8.03
CA LYS A 127 -4.55 7.46 -7.91
C LYS A 127 -3.91 6.12 -8.29
N ASP A 128 -3.24 6.06 -9.44
CA ASP A 128 -2.64 4.82 -9.95
C ASP A 128 -1.43 4.37 -9.13
N CYS A 129 -0.65 5.31 -8.60
CA CYS A 129 0.54 5.04 -7.79
C CYS A 129 0.29 5.12 -6.28
N ALA A 130 -0.96 5.31 -5.85
CA ALA A 130 -1.30 5.22 -4.44
C ALA A 130 -1.00 3.79 -3.97
N SER A 131 0.01 3.66 -3.12
CA SER A 131 0.29 2.41 -2.44
C SER A 131 -0.74 2.23 -1.33
N TYR A 132 -1.72 1.35 -1.56
CA TYR A 132 -2.70 0.96 -0.55
C TYR A 132 -2.15 -0.07 0.44
N ILE A 133 -0.86 -0.42 0.35
CA ILE A 133 -0.25 -1.50 1.13
C ILE A 133 -0.37 -1.26 2.64
N GLU A 134 -0.05 -0.05 3.13
CA GLU A 134 -0.15 0.24 4.58
C GLU A 134 -1.59 0.15 5.09
N VAL A 135 -2.55 0.65 4.31
CA VAL A 135 -3.98 0.61 4.64
C VAL A 135 -4.51 -0.83 4.61
N ILE A 136 -4.07 -1.63 3.64
CA ILE A 136 -4.41 -3.05 3.52
C ILE A 136 -3.85 -3.84 4.70
N VAL A 137 -2.58 -3.63 5.07
CA VAL A 137 -1.97 -4.32 6.21
C VAL A 137 -2.71 -3.98 7.50
N LEU A 138 -3.00 -2.70 7.73
CA LEU A 138 -3.73 -2.25 8.93
C LEU A 138 -5.15 -2.82 8.98
N SER A 139 -5.86 -2.85 7.85
CA SER A 139 -7.22 -3.39 7.79
C SER A 139 -7.26 -4.90 8.02
N VAL A 140 -6.30 -5.66 7.48
CA VAL A 140 -6.18 -7.11 7.71
C VAL A 140 -5.92 -7.40 9.19
N ILE A 141 -5.02 -6.65 9.83
CA ILE A 141 -4.75 -6.80 11.27
C ILE A 141 -6.02 -6.54 12.08
N PHE A 142 -6.75 -5.48 11.77
CA PHE A 142 -8.00 -5.16 12.46
C PHE A 142 -9.07 -6.24 12.31
N ILE A 143 -9.21 -6.82 11.11
CA ILE A 143 -10.17 -7.91 10.87
C ILE A 143 -9.80 -9.15 11.68
N ILE A 144 -8.52 -9.52 11.72
CA ILE A 144 -8.05 -10.68 12.47
C ILE A 144 -8.27 -10.48 13.97
N THR A 145 -7.92 -9.31 14.52
CA THR A 145 -8.13 -9.02 15.95
C THR A 145 -9.61 -8.99 16.31
N PHE A 146 -10.46 -8.47 15.43
CA PHE A 146 -11.90 -8.49 15.64
C PHE A 146 -12.45 -9.92 15.68
N ILE A 147 -12.06 -10.77 14.72
CA ILE A 147 -12.49 -12.17 14.66
C ILE A 147 -12.02 -12.93 15.90
N THR A 148 -10.77 -12.78 16.33
CA THR A 148 -10.25 -13.49 17.51
C THR A 148 -10.98 -13.07 18.78
N VAL A 149 -11.28 -11.77 18.98
CA VAL A 149 -12.07 -11.29 20.12
C VAL A 149 -13.49 -11.84 20.08
N VAL A 150 -14.14 -11.86 18.92
CA VAL A 150 -15.50 -12.41 18.80
C VAL A 150 -15.50 -13.92 19.07
N CYS A 151 -14.60 -14.69 18.46
CA CYS A 151 -14.49 -16.13 18.66
C CYS A 151 -14.20 -16.47 20.12
N THR A 152 -13.22 -15.81 20.75
CA THR A 152 -12.91 -16.02 22.18
C THR A 152 -14.09 -15.66 23.07
N SER A 153 -14.79 -14.57 22.79
CA SER A 153 -15.99 -14.15 23.54
C SER A 153 -17.12 -15.19 23.41
N LEU A 154 -17.36 -15.70 22.20
CA LEU A 154 -18.36 -16.74 21.95
C LEU A 154 -17.98 -18.05 22.66
N ILE A 155 -16.73 -18.49 22.53
CA ILE A 155 -16.22 -19.68 23.23
C ILE A 155 -16.38 -19.53 24.74
N TYR A 156 -16.05 -18.36 25.30
CA TYR A 156 -16.16 -18.10 26.73
C TYR A 156 -17.63 -18.10 27.19
N ARG A 157 -18.52 -17.45 26.44
CA ARG A 157 -19.97 -17.40 26.73
C ARG A 157 -20.60 -18.79 26.67
N PHE A 158 -20.20 -19.60 25.70
CA PHE A 158 -20.74 -20.94 25.49
C PHE A 158 -19.90 -22.06 26.10
N ARG A 159 -18.90 -21.75 26.95
CA ARG A 159 -17.94 -22.76 27.45
C ARG A 159 -18.60 -23.98 28.10
N TRP A 160 -19.69 -23.76 28.86
CA TRP A 160 -20.40 -24.83 29.53
C TRP A 160 -21.22 -25.68 28.57
N LYS A 161 -21.86 -25.05 27.57
CA LYS A 161 -22.57 -25.77 26.51
C LYS A 161 -21.61 -26.54 25.61
N LEU A 162 -20.47 -25.94 25.24
CA LEU A 162 -19.42 -26.60 24.46
C LEU A 162 -18.82 -27.79 25.21
N ARG A 163 -18.56 -27.65 26.52
CA ARG A 163 -18.07 -28.75 27.36
C ARG A 163 -19.10 -29.86 27.49
N TYR A 164 -20.37 -29.50 27.68
CA TYR A 164 -21.48 -30.45 27.69
C TYR A 164 -21.57 -31.21 26.37
N TRP A 165 -21.57 -30.51 25.22
CA TRP A 165 -21.59 -31.13 23.90
C TRP A 165 -20.36 -31.98 23.63
N TYR A 166 -19.17 -31.57 24.08
CA TYR A 166 -17.96 -32.38 23.97
C TYR A 166 -18.09 -33.71 24.71
N TYR A 167 -18.55 -33.68 25.97
CA TYR A 167 -18.77 -34.91 26.73
C TYR A 167 -19.94 -35.73 26.19
N PHE A 168 -21.01 -35.10 25.72
CA PHE A 168 -22.14 -35.76 25.08
C PHE A 168 -21.71 -36.47 23.80
N MET A 169 -20.93 -35.82 22.92
CA MET A 169 -20.38 -36.42 21.71
C MET A 169 -19.36 -37.51 22.01
N LYS A 170 -18.50 -37.33 23.02
CA LYS A 170 -17.59 -38.38 23.49
C LYS A 170 -18.36 -39.56 24.07
N GLY A 171 -19.48 -39.31 24.74
CA GLY A 171 -20.43 -40.33 25.16
C GLY A 171 -21.05 -41.04 23.96
N ALA A 172 -21.54 -40.31 22.96
CA ALA A 172 -22.18 -40.87 21.77
C ALA A 172 -21.23 -41.70 20.89
N TYR A 173 -19.95 -41.30 20.79
CA TYR A 173 -18.92 -42.05 20.04
C TYR A 173 -18.22 -43.13 20.88
N GLY A 174 -18.18 -42.98 22.21
CA GLY A 174 -17.55 -43.89 23.16
C GLY A 174 -18.50 -44.88 23.82
N TYR A 175 -19.80 -44.77 23.55
CA TYR A 175 -20.78 -45.79 23.89
C TYR A 175 -20.67 -46.91 22.85
N HIS A 176 -19.66 -47.76 23.01
CA HIS A 176 -19.95 -49.16 22.73
C HIS A 176 -21.09 -49.53 23.66
N ARG A 177 -22.29 -49.68 23.08
CA ARG A 177 -23.31 -50.53 23.68
C ARG A 177 -22.54 -51.78 24.06
N LEU A 178 -22.40 -52.05 25.36
CA LEU A 178 -22.03 -53.40 25.75
C LEU A 178 -23.06 -54.25 25.02
N GLU A 179 -22.61 -55.03 24.02
CA GLU A 179 -23.40 -56.14 23.50
C GLU A 179 -23.55 -57.08 24.68
N THR A 180 -24.52 -56.79 25.53
CA THR A 180 -25.00 -57.72 26.52
C THR A 180 -26.00 -58.58 25.79
N ASP A 181 -25.58 -59.82 25.58
CA ASP A 181 -26.38 -60.97 25.22
C ASP A 181 -27.81 -60.81 25.78
N ASP A 182 -28.79 -60.68 24.90
CA ASP A 182 -30.16 -60.16 25.12
C ASP A 182 -31.06 -61.13 25.92
N HIS A 183 -30.58 -61.64 27.05
CA HIS A 183 -31.36 -62.45 27.98
C HIS A 183 -31.14 -62.01 29.44
N TYR A 184 -31.60 -60.81 29.74
CA TYR A 184 -31.85 -60.43 31.13
C TYR A 184 -33.15 -61.07 31.61
N GLN A 185 -33.10 -61.80 32.72
CA GLN A 185 -34.29 -62.39 33.33
C GLN A 185 -35.23 -61.33 33.94
N PHE A 186 -34.70 -60.13 34.24
CA PHE A 186 -35.41 -59.03 34.90
C PHE A 186 -35.00 -57.69 34.30
N ASP A 187 -35.95 -56.76 34.14
CA ASP A 187 -35.70 -55.42 33.60
C ASP A 187 -35.05 -54.47 34.60
N ALA A 188 -35.31 -54.67 35.90
CA ALA A 188 -34.74 -53.88 36.98
C ALA A 188 -34.68 -54.69 38.29
N PHE A 189 -33.67 -54.44 39.11
CA PHE A 189 -33.59 -54.95 40.48
C PHE A 189 -33.94 -53.83 41.46
N VAL A 190 -34.92 -54.06 42.33
CA VAL A 190 -35.29 -53.11 43.39
C VAL A 190 -34.57 -53.49 44.67
N SER A 191 -33.61 -52.67 45.09
CA SER A 191 -32.93 -52.81 46.37
C SER A 191 -33.60 -51.93 47.40
N TYR A 192 -34.15 -52.52 48.46
CA TYR A 192 -34.81 -51.81 49.55
C TYR A 192 -34.32 -52.33 50.91
N PRO A 193 -34.29 -51.47 51.94
CA PRO A 193 -34.05 -51.91 53.31
C PRO A 193 -35.21 -52.79 53.78
N ASP A 194 -34.91 -53.83 54.56
CA ASP A 194 -35.91 -54.85 54.93
C ASP A 194 -37.09 -54.26 55.74
N SER A 195 -36.88 -53.11 56.39
CA SER A 195 -37.93 -52.34 57.08
C SER A 195 -39.06 -51.90 56.16
N ASP A 196 -38.76 -51.67 54.88
CA ASP A 196 -39.67 -51.02 53.93
C ASP A 196 -40.18 -52.03 52.89
N ARG A 197 -40.11 -53.33 53.21
CA ARG A 197 -40.50 -54.44 52.31
C ARG A 197 -41.95 -54.38 51.83
N HIS A 198 -42.85 -53.75 52.61
CA HIS A 198 -44.26 -53.64 52.27
C HIS A 198 -44.49 -52.85 50.97
N PHE A 199 -43.77 -51.74 50.81
CA PHE A 199 -43.98 -50.84 49.67
C PHE A 199 -43.63 -51.50 48.31
N PRO A 200 -42.46 -52.14 48.11
CA PRO A 200 -42.16 -52.81 46.85
C PRO A 200 -43.03 -54.03 46.55
N LYS A 201 -43.54 -54.72 47.58
CA LYS A 201 -44.33 -55.94 47.40
C LYS A 201 -45.81 -55.69 47.16
N ASP A 202 -46.37 -54.72 47.88
CA ASP A 202 -47.81 -54.57 48.00
C ASP A 202 -48.33 -53.34 47.25
N GLU A 203 -47.51 -52.29 47.07
CA GLU A 203 -47.91 -51.12 46.28
C GLU A 203 -47.23 -51.09 44.92
N MET A 204 -45.92 -51.32 44.84
CA MET A 204 -45.17 -51.14 43.60
C MET A 204 -45.52 -52.17 42.52
N VAL A 205 -45.95 -53.38 42.90
CA VAL A 205 -46.37 -54.43 41.95
C VAL A 205 -47.63 -54.02 41.18
N ASP A 206 -48.53 -53.25 41.78
CA ASP A 206 -49.77 -52.82 41.12
C ASP A 206 -49.55 -51.75 40.04
N TYR A 207 -48.36 -51.13 40.01
CA TYR A 207 -47.98 -50.07 39.06
C TYR A 207 -46.97 -50.51 37.98
N LEU A 208 -46.54 -51.77 38.00
CA LEU A 208 -45.64 -52.39 37.01
C LEU A 208 -46.43 -53.23 36.00
#